data_AF-X1QBC5-F1
#
_entry.id   AF-X1QBC5-F1
#
_cell.length_a   1.000
_cell.length_b   1.000
_cell.length_c   1.000
_cell.angle_alpha   90.00
_cell.angle_beta   90.00
_cell.angle_gamma   90.00
#
_symmetry.space_group_name_H-M   'P 1'
#
loop_
_entity.id
_entity.type
_entity.pdbx_description
1 polymer ?
#
loop_
_entity_poly.entity_id
_entity_poly.type
_entity_poly.pdbx_seq_one_letter_code
_entity_poly.pdbx_strand_id
1 'polypeptide(L)'
;DDPNLLPELKEYLPELKEITRVRTRRGYHYYFSLNGEYVKSTNNLFGRRLELKSNGNYVVAPPSIIKAHQYVYEIPLSEMLPIPKLLIKKEREPAPCVEDGKHKTFKIPKYHGQKVYCIRQILSRDLEEGERNNSLFILYNLLLQNKNTEEYSKKLVIEKNGSLSKPLTELDLKKIYRKAYNYGCNGIRGKLAYIKCGACEYRFKDGKLKDSNILI
;
A
#
# COMPACT_ATOMS: atom_id res chain seq x y z
N ASP A 1 -16.86 5.07 10.22
CA ASP A 1 -18.00 5.71 9.53
C ASP A 1 -19.30 4.91 9.54
N ASP A 2 -19.41 3.87 10.39
CA ASP A 2 -20.67 3.19 10.67
C ASP A 2 -20.87 3.17 12.20
N PRO A 3 -21.73 4.04 12.76
CA PRO A 3 -21.95 4.12 14.21
C PRO A 3 -22.51 2.82 14.82
N ASN A 4 -23.15 1.97 14.02
CA ASN A 4 -23.79 0.75 14.50
C ASN A 4 -22.76 -0.29 14.98
N LEU A 5 -21.50 -0.17 14.53
CA LEU A 5 -20.42 -1.07 14.92
C LEU A 5 -19.78 -0.68 16.27
N LEU A 6 -20.15 0.46 16.86
CA LEU A 6 -19.53 0.98 18.09
C LEU A 6 -19.75 0.11 19.34
N PRO A 7 -20.96 -0.43 19.62
CA PRO A 7 -21.17 -1.25 20.81
C PRO A 7 -20.28 -2.49 20.81
N GLU A 8 -20.28 -3.25 19.72
CA GLU A 8 -19.45 -4.45 19.57
C GLU A 8 -17.95 -4.11 19.57
N LEU A 9 -17.55 -3.00 18.95
CA LEU A 9 -16.15 -2.57 18.95
C LEU A 9 -15.64 -2.28 20.38
N LYS A 10 -16.50 -1.77 21.26
CA LYS A 10 -16.18 -1.57 22.68
C LYS A 10 -16.09 -2.89 23.46
N GLU A 11 -16.68 -3.98 22.98
CA GLU A 11 -16.47 -5.31 23.56
C GLU A 11 -15.08 -5.85 23.22
N TYR A 12 -14.63 -5.66 21.98
CA TYR A 12 -13.29 -6.08 21.54
C TYR A 12 -12.17 -5.19 22.09
N LEU A 13 -12.45 -3.90 22.25
CA LEU A 13 -11.48 -2.88 22.66
C LEU A 13 -12.13 -2.01 23.75
N PRO A 14 -12.20 -2.49 25.00
CA PRO A 14 -12.82 -1.75 26.10
C PRO A 14 -12.15 -0.40 26.36
N GLU A 15 -10.87 -0.25 25.97
CA GLU A 15 -10.10 0.97 26.11
C GLU A 15 -10.75 2.16 25.37
N LEU A 16 -11.51 1.91 24.30
CA LEU A 16 -12.13 2.94 23.45
C LEU A 16 -13.12 3.88 24.17
N LYS A 17 -13.49 3.58 25.43
CA LYS A 17 -14.38 4.45 26.21
C LYS A 17 -13.72 5.79 26.55
N GLU A 18 -12.42 5.80 26.82
CA GLU A 18 -11.73 6.94 27.45
C GLU A 18 -10.49 7.43 26.68
N ILE A 19 -10.24 6.96 25.45
CA ILE A 19 -9.06 7.40 24.68
C ILE A 19 -9.34 8.64 23.83
N THR A 20 -8.26 9.33 23.43
CA THR A 20 -8.27 10.35 22.38
C THR A 20 -9.19 10.00 21.20
N ARG A 21 -10.26 10.78 21.07
CA ARG A 21 -11.33 10.54 20.11
C ARG A 21 -11.67 11.81 19.36
N VAL A 22 -11.83 11.68 18.06
CA VAL A 22 -12.26 12.77 17.18
C VAL A 22 -13.58 12.40 16.55
N ARG A 23 -14.56 13.31 16.64
CA ARG A 23 -15.82 13.19 15.92
C ARG A 23 -15.58 13.49 14.45
N THR A 24 -15.93 12.56 13.58
CA THR A 24 -15.96 12.78 12.13
C THR A 24 -17.40 13.00 11.69
N ARG A 25 -17.60 13.38 10.43
CA ARG A 25 -18.94 13.61 9.87
C ARG A 25 -19.86 12.38 9.96
N ARG A 26 -19.30 11.17 9.93
CA ARG A 26 -20.07 9.90 9.88
C ARG A 26 -19.72 8.91 10.99
N GLY A 27 -18.81 9.26 11.89
CA GLY A 27 -18.30 8.33 12.89
C GLY A 27 -17.25 8.96 13.79
N TYR A 28 -16.22 8.17 14.09
CA TYR A 28 -15.17 8.55 15.03
C TYR A 28 -13.81 8.07 14.53
N HIS A 29 -12.77 8.85 14.82
CA HIS A 29 -11.40 8.37 14.82
C HIS A 29 -10.96 8.16 16.27
N TYR A 30 -10.26 7.05 16.50
CA TYR A 30 -9.67 6.67 17.77
C TYR A 30 -8.16 6.63 17.59
N TYR A 31 -7.43 7.35 18.43
CA TYR A 31 -5.98 7.49 18.30
C TYR A 31 -5.28 6.70 19.39
N PHE A 32 -4.27 5.94 18.98
CA PHE A 32 -3.40 5.17 19.86
C PHE A 32 -1.94 5.52 19.58
N SER A 33 -1.11 5.49 20.61
CA SER A 33 0.33 5.58 20.45
C SER A 33 0.89 4.22 20.06
N LEU A 34 1.75 4.19 19.05
CA LEU A 34 2.43 2.96 18.64
C LEU A 34 3.56 2.57 19.59
N ASN A 35 4.19 3.50 20.32
CA ASN A 35 5.31 3.21 21.23
C ASN A 35 6.40 2.28 20.65
N GLY A 36 6.68 2.38 19.34
CA GLY A 36 7.65 1.52 18.64
C GLY A 36 7.09 0.20 18.09
N GLU A 37 5.84 -0.15 18.40
CA GLU A 37 5.16 -1.34 17.92
C GLU A 37 4.81 -1.25 16.42
N TYR A 38 4.92 -2.37 15.72
CA TYR A 38 4.53 -2.47 14.32
C TYR A 38 3.09 -3.00 14.19
N VAL A 39 2.23 -2.18 13.57
CA VAL A 39 0.86 -2.57 13.24
C VAL A 39 0.61 -2.40 11.75
N LYS A 40 0.04 -3.42 11.10
CA LYS A 40 -0.29 -3.37 9.67
C LYS A 40 -1.64 -2.69 9.47
N SER A 41 -1.69 -1.65 8.64
CA SER A 41 -2.96 -1.03 8.25
C SER A 41 -3.90 -2.01 7.56
N THR A 42 -5.19 -1.92 7.84
CA THR A 42 -6.24 -2.72 7.21
C THR A 42 -7.51 -1.90 7.06
N ASN A 43 -8.27 -2.15 6.00
CA ASN A 43 -9.61 -1.56 5.81
C ASN A 43 -10.71 -2.49 6.33
N ASN A 44 -10.30 -3.63 6.86
CA ASN A 44 -11.16 -4.64 7.42
C ASN A 44 -10.54 -5.17 8.72
N LEU A 45 -10.87 -4.50 9.83
CA LEU A 45 -10.49 -4.91 11.17
C LEU A 45 -11.59 -5.82 11.76
N PHE A 46 -11.19 -6.96 12.35
CA PHE A 46 -12.10 -7.98 12.90
C PHE A 46 -13.16 -8.53 11.92
N GLY A 47 -12.87 -8.57 10.62
CA GLY A 47 -13.83 -9.04 9.60
C GLY A 47 -14.88 -7.99 9.21
N ARG A 48 -14.82 -6.79 9.79
CA ARG A 48 -15.83 -5.72 9.63
C ARG A 48 -15.27 -4.55 8.82
N ARG A 49 -16.13 -3.64 8.35
CA ARG A 49 -15.74 -2.41 7.61
C ARG A 49 -15.15 -1.34 8.56
N LEU A 50 -14.20 -1.74 9.38
CA LEU A 50 -13.44 -0.90 10.30
C LEU A 50 -12.03 -0.74 9.76
N GLU A 51 -11.58 0.51 9.67
CA GLU A 51 -10.26 0.83 9.13
C GLU A 51 -9.27 1.12 10.26
N LEU A 52 -8.14 0.42 10.23
CA LEU A 52 -6.97 0.66 11.06
C LEU A 52 -5.88 1.28 10.19
N LYS A 53 -5.51 2.52 10.47
CA LYS A 53 -4.46 3.25 9.74
C LYS A 53 -3.21 3.37 10.59
N SER A 54 -2.13 2.73 10.15
CA SER A 54 -0.79 2.81 10.70
C SER A 54 0.16 3.53 9.72
N ASN A 55 1.45 3.54 10.01
CA ASN A 55 2.56 4.11 9.25
C ASN A 55 2.35 4.05 7.73
N GLY A 56 2.50 5.22 7.07
CA GLY A 56 2.30 5.40 5.63
C GLY A 56 0.86 5.69 5.20
N ASN A 57 -0.06 5.91 6.16
CA ASN A 57 -1.42 6.37 5.90
C ASN A 57 -1.67 7.69 6.63
N TYR A 58 -2.64 8.46 6.18
CA TYR A 58 -3.01 9.73 6.78
C TYR A 58 -4.50 9.76 7.13
N VAL A 59 -4.84 10.64 8.06
CA VAL A 59 -6.21 10.99 8.46
C VAL A 59 -6.36 12.50 8.46
N VAL A 60 -7.58 12.99 8.29
CA VAL A 60 -7.90 14.39 8.56
C VAL A 60 -7.85 14.60 10.07
N ALA A 61 -7.02 15.53 10.52
CA ALA A 61 -6.83 15.85 11.94
C ALA A 61 -7.60 17.12 12.32
N PRO A 62 -8.13 17.23 13.55
CA PRO A 62 -8.59 18.50 14.11
C PRO A 62 -7.48 19.57 14.10
N PRO A 63 -7.83 20.87 13.99
CA PRO A 63 -9.17 21.44 13.87
C PRO A 63 -9.64 21.60 12.41
N SER A 64 -9.25 20.73 11.49
CA SER A 64 -9.58 20.86 10.05
C SER A 64 -11.08 20.97 9.78
N ILE A 65 -11.46 21.81 8.80
CA ILE A 65 -12.85 21.99 8.36
C ILE A 65 -13.01 21.46 6.94
N ILE A 66 -13.95 20.54 6.71
CA ILE A 66 -14.27 19.98 5.40
C ILE A 66 -15.78 20.03 5.18
N LYS A 67 -16.23 20.70 4.10
CA LYS A 67 -17.65 20.81 3.73
C LYS A 67 -18.54 21.24 4.93
N ALA A 68 -18.15 22.33 5.59
CA ALA A 68 -18.81 22.91 6.77
C ALA A 68 -18.84 22.03 8.03
N HIS A 69 -18.11 20.91 8.05
CA HIS A 69 -17.92 20.11 9.26
C HIS A 69 -16.50 20.27 9.78
N GLN A 70 -16.38 20.68 11.04
CA GLN A 70 -15.10 20.77 11.74
C GLN A 70 -14.81 19.45 12.45
N TYR A 71 -13.61 18.92 12.25
CA TYR A 71 -13.09 17.80 13.02
C TYR A 71 -12.64 18.35 14.37
N VAL A 72 -13.21 17.84 15.45
CA VAL A 72 -12.94 18.30 16.82
C VAL A 72 -12.59 17.10 17.70
N TYR A 73 -11.61 17.29 18.58
CA TYR A 73 -11.32 16.33 19.64
C TYR A 73 -12.48 16.34 20.65
N GLU A 74 -13.16 15.22 20.80
CA GLU A 74 -14.07 15.00 21.93
C GLU A 74 -13.27 14.62 23.19
N ILE A 75 -12.19 13.87 23.00
CA ILE A 75 -11.21 13.56 24.04
C ILE A 75 -9.84 14.04 23.51
N PRO A 76 -9.11 14.88 24.26
CA PRO A 76 -7.92 15.56 23.77
C PRO A 76 -6.75 14.60 23.54
N LEU A 77 -5.77 15.04 22.75
CA LEU A 77 -4.58 14.25 22.38
C LEU A 77 -3.77 13.76 23.59
N SER A 78 -3.87 14.43 24.74
CA SER A 78 -3.20 14.04 25.99
C SER A 78 -3.64 12.68 26.52
N GLU A 79 -4.87 12.25 26.23
CA GLU A 79 -5.43 10.97 26.69
C GLU A 79 -5.13 9.82 25.73
N MET A 80 -4.06 9.94 24.92
CA MET A 80 -3.72 8.92 23.95
C MET A 80 -3.09 7.72 24.66
N LEU A 81 -3.80 6.60 24.62
CA LEU A 81 -3.33 5.35 25.19
C LEU A 81 -2.43 4.58 24.23
N PRO A 82 -1.54 3.70 24.73
CA PRO A 82 -0.79 2.77 23.88
C PRO A 82 -1.73 1.85 23.10
N ILE A 83 -1.27 1.39 21.94
CA ILE A 83 -2.05 0.51 21.08
C ILE A 83 -2.39 -0.82 21.80
N PRO A 84 -3.66 -1.24 21.81
CA PRO A 84 -4.07 -2.48 22.44
C PRO A 84 -3.30 -3.68 21.89
N LYS A 85 -2.86 -4.57 22.80
CA LYS A 85 -2.08 -5.78 22.44
C LYS A 85 -2.80 -6.66 21.42
N LEU A 86 -4.14 -6.65 21.42
CA LEU A 86 -4.98 -7.36 20.45
C LEU A 86 -4.72 -6.90 19.00
N LEU A 87 -4.33 -5.64 18.80
CA LEU A 87 -4.04 -5.05 17.49
C LEU A 87 -2.56 -5.19 17.09
N ILE A 88 -1.69 -5.49 18.05
CA ILE A 88 -0.27 -5.76 17.80
C ILE A 88 -0.16 -7.16 17.21
N LYS A 89 0.34 -7.24 15.99
CA LYS A 89 0.83 -8.53 15.50
C LYS A 89 2.17 -8.74 16.19
N LYS A 90 2.25 -9.71 17.10
CA LYS A 90 3.55 -10.25 17.52
C LYS A 90 4.32 -10.53 16.24
N GLU A 91 5.50 -9.93 16.10
CA GLU A 91 6.45 -10.39 15.10
C GLU A 91 6.58 -11.89 15.32
N ARG A 92 6.10 -12.68 14.35
CA ARG A 92 6.72 -13.99 14.18
C ARG A 92 8.15 -13.65 13.84
N GLU A 93 9.10 -14.17 14.60
CA GLU A 93 10.45 -14.39 14.10
C GLU A 93 10.33 -14.89 12.66
N PRO A 94 11.18 -14.43 11.73
CA PRO A 94 11.12 -14.90 10.36
C PRO A 94 11.17 -16.43 10.39
N ALA A 95 10.02 -17.06 10.09
CA ALA A 95 9.90 -18.49 10.18
C ALA A 95 10.96 -19.10 9.24
N PRO A 96 11.68 -20.16 9.66
CA PRO A 96 12.49 -20.91 8.73
C PRO A 96 11.59 -21.37 7.60
N CYS A 97 12.10 -21.25 6.38
CA CYS A 97 11.43 -21.68 5.17
C CYS A 97 11.03 -23.16 5.31
N VAL A 98 9.76 -23.44 5.62
CA VAL A 98 9.21 -24.80 5.50
C VAL A 98 8.38 -24.83 4.24
N GLU A 99 8.94 -25.52 3.25
CA GLU A 99 8.26 -25.95 2.05
C GLU A 99 7.06 -26.81 2.45
N ASP A 100 5.87 -26.46 1.96
CA ASP A 100 4.77 -27.41 1.93
C ASP A 100 4.14 -27.43 0.54
N GLY A 101 4.36 -28.58 -0.11
CA GLY A 101 4.04 -28.86 -1.48
C GLY A 101 2.54 -28.91 -1.75
N LYS A 102 2.13 -28.12 -2.74
CA LYS A 102 1.24 -28.63 -3.78
C LYS A 102 1.95 -28.42 -5.10
N HIS A 103 2.32 -29.52 -5.75
CA HIS A 103 2.92 -29.52 -7.09
C HIS A 103 2.11 -28.60 -8.01
N LYS A 104 2.63 -27.41 -8.25
CA LYS A 104 2.32 -26.64 -9.46
C LYS A 104 3.56 -26.75 -10.30
N THR A 105 3.43 -27.55 -11.35
CA THR A 105 4.38 -27.66 -12.45
C THR A 105 5.12 -26.33 -12.63
N PHE A 106 6.44 -26.38 -12.49
CA PHE A 106 7.31 -25.24 -12.77
C PHE A 106 7.02 -24.80 -14.20
N LYS A 107 6.14 -23.81 -14.36
CA LYS A 107 6.18 -22.96 -15.53
C LYS A 107 7.33 -22.01 -15.26
N ILE A 108 8.47 -22.34 -15.88
CA ILE A 108 9.54 -21.38 -16.17
C ILE A 108 8.84 -20.04 -16.47
N PRO A 109 9.08 -18.96 -15.71
CA PRO A 109 8.50 -17.67 -16.03
C PRO A 109 8.97 -17.31 -17.44
N LYS A 110 8.05 -17.43 -18.41
CA LYS A 110 8.22 -16.80 -19.70
C LYS A 110 8.30 -15.33 -19.41
N TYR A 111 9.50 -14.80 -19.53
CA TYR A 111 9.78 -13.40 -19.73
C TYR A 111 8.77 -12.87 -20.77
N HIS A 112 7.68 -12.24 -20.32
CA HIS A 112 6.80 -11.44 -21.18
C HIS A 112 7.41 -10.04 -21.34
N GLY A 113 8.71 -10.03 -21.64
CA GLY A 113 9.45 -8.85 -22.03
C GLY A 113 8.67 -8.09 -23.09
N GLN A 114 8.60 -6.78 -22.88
CA GLN A 114 8.12 -5.78 -23.84
C GLN A 114 6.60 -5.62 -24.05
N LYS A 115 5.73 -6.53 -23.59
CA LYS A 115 4.26 -6.38 -23.76
C LYS A 115 3.59 -5.45 -22.74
N VAL A 116 4.21 -5.30 -21.55
CA VAL A 116 3.75 -4.38 -20.50
C VAL A 116 4.46 -3.05 -20.67
N TYR A 117 3.82 -2.16 -21.43
CA TYR A 117 4.41 -0.92 -21.92
C TYR A 117 4.82 0.07 -20.81
N CYS A 118 4.25 -0.03 -19.61
CA CYS A 118 4.72 0.76 -18.46
C CYS A 118 6.09 0.30 -17.94
N ILE A 119 6.37 -1.00 -17.88
CA ILE A 119 7.71 -1.52 -17.51
C ILE A 119 8.75 -1.03 -18.52
N ARG A 120 8.43 -1.12 -19.82
CA ARG A 120 9.33 -0.67 -20.89
C ARG A 120 9.67 0.81 -20.75
N GLN A 121 8.67 1.66 -20.54
CA GLN A 121 8.88 3.10 -20.36
C GLN A 121 9.70 3.44 -19.11
N ILE A 122 9.54 2.69 -18.01
CA ILE A 122 10.35 2.87 -16.81
C ILE A 122 11.80 2.47 -17.09
N LEU A 123 12.03 1.34 -17.76
CA LEU A 123 13.38 0.87 -18.07
C LEU A 123 14.11 1.77 -19.08
N SER A 124 13.41 2.32 -20.07
CA SER A 124 14.01 3.14 -21.14
C SER A 124 14.23 4.61 -20.77
N ARG A 125 13.59 5.11 -19.71
CA ARG A 125 13.64 6.52 -19.32
C ARG A 125 14.80 6.77 -18.34
N ASP A 126 15.47 7.90 -18.44
CA ASP A 126 16.30 8.39 -17.34
C ASP A 126 15.38 9.02 -16.28
N LEU A 127 15.43 8.49 -15.06
CA LEU A 127 14.49 8.82 -13.99
C LEU A 127 15.07 9.93 -13.11
N GLU A 128 14.46 11.11 -13.17
CA GLU A 128 14.90 12.27 -12.40
C GLU A 128 14.49 12.19 -10.91
N GLU A 129 15.08 13.09 -10.11
CA GLU A 129 14.71 13.28 -8.71
C GLU A 129 13.23 13.68 -8.59
N GLY A 130 12.49 12.99 -7.73
CA GLY A 130 11.02 13.12 -7.61
C GLY A 130 10.25 12.01 -8.33
N GLU A 131 10.75 11.49 -9.45
CA GLU A 131 10.13 10.38 -10.18
C GLU A 131 10.70 9.01 -9.74
N ARG A 132 12.03 8.93 -9.57
CA ARG A 132 12.78 7.68 -9.40
C ARG A 132 12.25 6.72 -8.34
N ASN A 133 11.88 7.20 -7.14
CA ASN A 133 11.41 6.32 -6.06
C ASN A 133 10.13 5.59 -6.46
N ASN A 134 9.15 6.34 -6.98
CA ASN A 134 7.87 5.79 -7.38
C ASN A 134 8.04 4.87 -8.57
N SER A 135 8.88 5.24 -9.54
CA SER A 135 9.16 4.45 -10.74
C SER A 135 9.80 3.11 -10.41
N LEU A 136 10.84 3.08 -9.57
CA LEU A 136 11.52 1.86 -9.15
C LEU A 136 10.63 1.00 -8.24
N PHE A 137 9.84 1.63 -7.37
CA PHE A 137 8.85 0.91 -6.55
C PHE A 137 7.78 0.23 -7.39
N ILE A 138 7.26 0.92 -8.40
CA ILE A 138 6.27 0.37 -9.32
C ILE A 138 6.90 -0.72 -10.20
N LEU A 139 8.13 -0.53 -10.70
CA LEU A 139 8.87 -1.52 -11.46
C LEU A 139 9.01 -2.83 -10.68
N TYR A 140 9.51 -2.78 -9.44
CA TYR A 140 9.66 -3.94 -8.57
C TYR A 140 8.34 -4.73 -8.46
N ASN A 141 7.26 -4.03 -8.12
CA ASN A 141 5.96 -4.66 -7.91
C ASN A 141 5.33 -5.21 -9.20
N LEU A 142 5.57 -4.57 -10.34
CA LEU A 142 5.15 -5.08 -11.65
C LEU A 142 5.91 -6.35 -12.04
N LEU A 143 7.19 -6.47 -11.70
CA LEU A 143 7.97 -7.68 -11.93
C LEU A 143 7.44 -8.84 -11.09
N LEU A 144 7.14 -8.61 -9.81
CA LEU A 144 6.51 -9.60 -8.93
C LEU A 144 5.12 -10.05 -9.44
N GLN A 145 4.27 -9.10 -9.87
CA GLN A 145 2.96 -9.42 -10.45
C GLN A 145 3.05 -10.26 -11.73
N ASN A 146 4.13 -10.09 -12.49
CA ASN A 146 4.47 -10.92 -13.65
C ASN A 146 5.12 -12.26 -13.29
N LYS A 147 5.06 -12.67 -12.01
CA LYS A 147 5.56 -13.95 -11.49
C LYS A 147 7.06 -14.16 -11.64
N ASN A 148 7.83 -13.06 -11.68
CA ASN A 148 9.28 -13.15 -11.53
C ASN A 148 9.64 -13.45 -10.07
N THR A 149 10.82 -14.03 -9.85
CA THR A 149 11.32 -14.23 -8.48
C THR A 149 11.68 -12.90 -7.83
N GLU A 150 11.72 -12.90 -6.50
CA GLU A 150 12.08 -11.71 -5.74
C GLU A 150 13.54 -11.31 -6.00
N GLU A 151 14.46 -12.28 -6.07
CA GLU A 151 15.88 -12.02 -6.33
C GLU A 151 16.07 -11.38 -7.71
N TYR A 152 15.41 -11.93 -8.74
CA TYR A 152 15.47 -11.38 -10.09
C TYR A 152 14.90 -9.96 -10.15
N SER A 153 13.77 -9.74 -9.48
CA SER A 153 13.11 -8.43 -9.45
C SER A 153 13.96 -7.38 -8.76
N LYS A 154 14.64 -7.73 -7.65
CA LYS A 154 15.60 -6.86 -6.97
C LYS A 154 16.81 -6.56 -7.84
N LYS A 155 17.39 -7.59 -8.47
CA LYS A 155 18.55 -7.45 -9.35
C LYS A 155 18.26 -6.44 -10.48
N LEU A 156 17.12 -6.57 -11.16
CA LEU A 156 16.76 -5.66 -12.25
C LEU A 156 16.54 -4.22 -11.77
N VAL A 157 15.97 -4.02 -10.57
CA VAL A 157 15.79 -2.68 -9.98
C VAL A 157 17.13 -2.06 -9.58
N ILE A 158 18.07 -2.85 -9.06
CA ILE A 158 19.43 -2.41 -8.73
C ILE A 158 20.17 -2.00 -10.00
N GLU A 159 20.14 -2.84 -11.04
CA GLU A 159 20.75 -2.54 -12.34
C GLU A 159 20.16 -1.26 -12.94
N LYS A 160 18.83 -1.12 -12.92
CA LYS A 160 18.18 0.10 -13.40
C LYS A 160 18.55 1.33 -12.57
N ASN A 161 18.63 1.20 -11.25
CA ASN A 161 19.03 2.31 -10.37
C ASN A 161 20.48 2.74 -10.64
N GLY A 162 21.39 1.79 -10.86
CA GLY A 162 22.78 2.05 -11.20
C GLY A 162 22.98 2.70 -12.57
N SER A 163 22.01 2.57 -13.48
CA SER A 163 22.03 3.22 -14.79
C SER A 163 21.52 4.68 -14.77
N LEU A 164 21.06 5.19 -13.62
CA LEU A 164 20.52 6.55 -13.50
C LEU A 164 21.62 7.57 -13.27
N SER A 165 21.42 8.78 -13.79
CA SER A 165 22.31 9.93 -13.52
C SER A 165 22.45 10.24 -12.04
N LYS A 166 21.39 10.03 -11.25
CA LYS A 166 21.38 10.14 -9.79
C LYS A 166 20.77 8.89 -9.16
N PRO A 167 21.56 7.88 -8.80
CA PRO A 167 21.05 6.65 -8.19
C PRO A 167 20.51 6.88 -6.78
N LEU A 168 19.61 5.99 -6.34
CA LEU A 168 19.20 5.89 -4.95
C LEU A 168 20.25 5.21 -4.09
N THR A 169 20.29 5.62 -2.83
CA THR A 169 21.09 4.97 -1.80
C THR A 169 20.55 3.58 -1.49
N GLU A 170 21.40 2.70 -0.94
CA GLU A 170 20.97 1.37 -0.52
C GLU A 170 19.84 1.41 0.52
N LEU A 171 19.85 2.39 1.42
CA LEU A 171 18.81 2.58 2.42
C LEU A 171 17.45 2.89 1.78
N ASP A 172 17.44 3.66 0.68
CA ASP A 172 16.21 3.96 -0.05
C ASP A 172 15.75 2.80 -0.93
N LEU A 173 16.69 2.03 -1.51
CA LEU A 173 16.36 0.77 -2.19
C LEU A 173 15.72 -0.24 -1.25
N LYS A 174 16.20 -0.36 -0.01
CA LYS A 174 15.56 -1.20 1.02
C LYS A 174 14.10 -0.78 1.28
N LYS A 175 13.76 0.51 1.15
CA LYS A 175 12.36 0.98 1.29
C LYS A 175 11.47 0.52 0.13
N ILE A 176 12.02 0.40 -1.07
CA ILE A 176 11.31 -0.10 -2.26
C ILE A 176 10.85 -1.56 -2.09
N TYR A 177 11.66 -2.41 -1.46
CA TYR A 177 11.36 -3.84 -1.35
C TYR A 177 10.42 -4.22 -0.18
N ARG A 178 10.04 -3.28 0.69
CA ARG A 178 9.36 -3.57 1.97
C ARG A 178 8.00 -4.24 1.83
N LYS A 179 7.29 -4.02 0.72
CA LYS A 179 5.91 -4.49 0.59
C LYS A 179 5.54 -4.78 -0.85
N ALA A 180 5.04 -5.99 -1.08
CA ALA A 180 4.36 -6.33 -2.30
C ALA A 180 3.04 -5.56 -2.41
N TYR A 181 2.84 -4.91 -3.54
CA TYR A 181 1.67 -4.12 -3.88
C TYR A 181 1.13 -4.56 -5.23
N ASN A 182 -0.19 -4.66 -5.35
CA ASN A 182 -0.85 -4.97 -6.61
C ASN A 182 -1.30 -3.67 -7.29
N TYR A 183 -0.65 -3.33 -8.41
CA TYR A 183 -0.84 -2.07 -9.12
C TYR A 183 -1.80 -2.27 -10.29
N GLY A 184 -2.95 -1.58 -10.24
CA GLY A 184 -3.81 -1.41 -11.41
C GLY A 184 -3.30 -0.30 -12.33
N CYS A 185 -3.72 -0.32 -13.60
CA CYS A 185 -3.33 0.67 -14.62
C CYS A 185 -3.61 2.11 -14.18
N ASN A 186 -4.76 2.38 -13.55
CA ASN A 186 -5.13 3.71 -13.06
C ASN A 186 -4.18 4.18 -11.94
N GLY A 187 -3.79 3.28 -11.03
CA GLY A 187 -2.85 3.61 -9.95
C GLY A 187 -1.44 3.92 -10.47
N ILE A 188 -1.00 3.24 -11.53
CA ILE A 188 0.28 3.53 -12.19
C ILE A 188 0.24 4.91 -12.85
N ARG A 189 -0.80 5.20 -13.64
CA ARG A 189 -0.97 6.51 -14.29
C ARG A 189 -1.06 7.66 -13.30
N GLY A 190 -1.75 7.46 -12.17
CA GLY A 190 -1.87 8.49 -11.14
C GLY A 190 -0.56 8.81 -10.43
N LYS A 191 0.38 7.85 -10.38
CA LYS A 191 1.70 8.04 -9.75
C LYS A 191 2.82 8.41 -10.73
N LEU A 192 2.73 7.92 -11.97
CA LEU A 192 3.73 8.13 -13.02
C LEU A 192 3.05 8.78 -14.23
N ALA A 193 3.00 10.12 -14.21
CA ALA A 193 2.33 10.91 -15.24
C ALA A 193 2.93 10.70 -16.65
N TYR A 194 4.22 10.37 -16.73
CA TYR A 194 4.92 10.12 -18.01
C TYR A 194 4.52 8.81 -18.69
N ILE A 195 3.79 7.91 -18.01
CA ILE A 195 3.39 6.62 -18.57
C ILE A 195 2.27 6.83 -19.60
N LYS A 196 2.60 6.62 -20.87
CA LYS A 196 1.63 6.58 -21.96
C LYS A 196 1.10 5.16 -22.11
N CYS A 197 -0.23 4.95 -22.09
CA CYS A 197 -0.83 3.62 -22.24
C CYS A 197 -1.32 3.31 -23.66
N GLY A 198 -1.21 4.26 -24.59
CA GLY A 198 -1.77 4.15 -25.95
C GLY A 198 -1.27 2.94 -26.75
N ALA A 199 0.01 2.60 -26.58
CA ALA A 199 0.65 1.46 -27.26
C ALA A 199 0.84 0.23 -26.34
N CYS A 200 0.07 0.14 -25.25
CA CYS A 200 0.17 -0.99 -24.33
C CYS A 200 -0.63 -2.19 -24.85
N GLU A 201 0.07 -3.21 -25.34
CA GLU A 201 -0.52 -4.50 -25.75
C GLU A 201 -1.13 -5.28 -24.58
N TYR A 202 -0.79 -4.92 -23.34
CA TYR A 202 -1.42 -5.46 -22.12
C TYR A 202 -2.72 -4.72 -21.74
N ARG A 203 -3.16 -3.73 -22.52
CA ARG A 203 -4.60 -3.42 -22.52
C ARG A 203 -5.28 -4.70 -23.01
N PHE A 204 -6.28 -5.17 -22.26
CA PHE A 204 -7.14 -6.32 -22.55
C PHE A 204 -6.75 -7.68 -21.95
N LYS A 205 -7.64 -8.18 -21.09
CA LYS A 205 -8.10 -9.57 -21.24
C LYS A 205 -8.91 -9.61 -22.55
N ASP A 206 -8.46 -10.41 -23.52
CA ASP A 206 -9.23 -10.88 -24.68
C ASP A 206 -9.71 -9.86 -25.72
N GLY A 207 -9.00 -8.75 -25.92
CA GLY A 207 -9.29 -7.79 -27.01
C GLY A 207 -10.65 -7.08 -26.95
N LYS A 208 -11.35 -7.09 -25.80
CA LYS A 208 -12.62 -6.34 -25.62
C LYS A 208 -12.55 -5.37 -24.44
N LEU A 209 -12.92 -4.11 -24.70
CA LEU A 209 -13.21 -3.12 -23.66
C LEU A 209 -14.37 -3.68 -22.85
N LYS A 210 -14.18 -4.00 -21.57
CA LYS A 210 -15.34 -4.14 -20.68
C LYS A 210 -15.93 -2.75 -20.52
N ASP A 211 -17.22 -2.62 -20.78
CA ASP A 211 -18.02 -1.40 -20.73
C ASP A 211 -17.96 -0.65 -19.38
N SER A 212 -17.38 -1.26 -18.35
CA SER A 212 -17.21 -0.66 -17.02
C SER A 212 -16.05 0.35 -16.90
N ASN A 213 -15.42 0.79 -18.00
CA ASN A 213 -14.41 1.85 -18.01
C ASN A 213 -14.82 3.07 -18.84
N ILE A 214 -16.12 3.37 -18.88
CA ILE A 214 -16.58 4.71 -19.26
C ILE A 214 -16.25 5.66 -18.10
N LEU A 215 -15.46 6.68 -18.43
CA LEU A 215 -15.25 7.87 -17.62
C LEU A 215 -16.59 8.56 -17.34
N ILE A 216 -16.93 8.69 -16.06
CA ILE A 216 -17.54 9.90 -15.50
C ILE A 216 -16.59 10.40 -14.42
#